data_AF-A0A1Y2DG87-F1
#
_entry.id   AF-A0A1Y2DG87-F1
#
_cell.length_a   1.000
_cell.length_b   1.000
_cell.length_c   1.000
_cell.angle_alpha   90.00
_cell.angle_beta   90.00
_cell.angle_gamma   90.00
#
_symmetry.space_group_name_H-M   'P 1'
#
loop_
_entity.id
_entity.type
_entity.pdbx_description
1 polymer ?
#
loop_
_entity_poly.entity_id
_entity_poly.type
_entity_poly.pdbx_seq_one_letter_code
_entity_poly.pdbx_strand_id
1 'polypeptide(L)'
;MKLEDDHISILQFFITLSALLSLIGTGAIIINTFLSKNFFGHNNIWNRIIFFMSFCDLCGSIDLLMREQYLKKGNEGACKIQGLTIQFFFISSILWTAVIALNIYLVVVIKKELCDIERYEYIFHILVWGLSLTLTIPLYILENNNTTLYPIMGNATFWCWITTKHGNYRMMFFFGPLWIVFFFNAFVYISMIIICKKRDKDMKPSVVGNTIAKRCNLYLLVLFLTWIWGTINRIQNIHNKDYPIFELHLLHAVNIY
;
A
#
# COMPACT_ATOMS: atom_id res chain seq x y z
N MET A 1 -4.49 -26.16 14.71
CA MET A 1 -3.20 -26.09 15.43
C MET A 1 -2.90 -24.62 15.74
N LYS A 2 -2.75 -24.25 17.02
CA LYS A 2 -2.43 -22.86 17.41
C LYS A 2 -0.96 -22.59 17.05
N LEU A 3 -0.64 -21.41 16.51
CA LEU A 3 0.77 -21.01 16.41
C LEU A 3 1.37 -21.06 17.83
N GLU A 4 2.50 -21.76 17.99
CA GLU A 4 3.25 -21.74 19.25
C GLU A 4 3.63 -20.30 19.62
N ASP A 5 3.71 -20.02 20.91
CA ASP A 5 3.97 -18.65 21.40
C ASP A 5 5.29 -18.10 20.87
N ASP A 6 6.30 -18.96 20.70
CA ASP A 6 7.60 -18.61 20.08
C ASP A 6 7.45 -18.12 18.64
N HIS A 7 6.59 -18.76 17.83
CA HIS A 7 6.30 -18.33 16.46
C HIS A 7 5.64 -16.95 16.43
N ILE A 8 4.77 -16.64 17.39
CA ILE A 8 4.09 -15.34 17.48
C ILE A 8 5.09 -14.24 17.82
N SER A 9 6.01 -14.48 18.77
CA SER A 9 7.06 -13.52 19.14
C SER A 9 7.99 -13.21 17.98
N ILE A 10 8.41 -14.22 17.20
CA ILE A 10 9.23 -14.03 16.00
C ILE A 10 8.51 -13.14 14.99
N LEU A 11 7.23 -13.41 14.72
CA LEU A 11 6.44 -12.62 13.77
C LEU A 11 6.29 -11.17 14.23
N GLN A 12 6.04 -10.94 15.52
CA GLN A 12 5.96 -9.59 16.09
C GLN A 12 7.28 -8.83 15.97
N PHE A 13 8.42 -9.50 16.18
CA PHE A 13 9.73 -8.90 15.98
C PHE A 13 9.91 -8.39 14.54
N PHE A 14 9.60 -9.21 13.54
CA PHE A 14 9.73 -8.81 12.13
C PHE A 14 8.76 -7.69 11.75
N ILE A 15 7.51 -7.72 12.21
CA ILE A 15 6.55 -6.63 11.95
C ILE A 15 7.06 -5.31 12.53
N THR A 16 7.59 -5.32 13.76
CA THR A 16 8.17 -4.13 14.39
C THR A 16 9.40 -3.64 13.64
N LEU A 17 10.30 -4.54 13.25
CA LEU A 17 11.51 -4.19 12.51
C LEU A 17 11.17 -3.55 11.15
N SER A 18 10.26 -4.15 10.38
CA SER A 18 9.82 -3.60 9.10
C SER A 18 9.13 -2.25 9.26
N ALA A 19 8.29 -2.08 10.29
CA ALA A 19 7.64 -0.80 10.57
C ALA A 19 8.64 0.29 10.99
N LEU A 20 9.68 -0.04 11.75
CA LEU A 20 10.75 0.91 12.10
C LEU A 20 11.57 1.35 10.89
N LEU A 21 11.95 0.40 10.02
CA LEU A 21 12.68 0.71 8.79
C LEU A 21 11.84 1.60 7.86
N SER A 22 10.55 1.28 7.71
CA SER A 22 9.61 2.10 6.94
C SER A 22 9.48 3.50 7.53
N LEU A 23 9.29 3.62 8.86
CA LEU A 23 9.21 4.90 9.57
C LEU A 23 10.45 5.79 9.34
N ILE A 24 11.65 5.20 9.42
CA ILE A 24 12.91 5.91 9.20
C ILE A 24 13.00 6.36 7.73
N GLY A 25 12.69 5.47 6.79
CA GLY A 25 12.74 5.77 5.36
C GLY A 25 11.76 6.87 4.94
N THR A 26 10.49 6.74 5.30
CA THR A 26 9.46 7.73 4.97
C THR A 26 9.70 9.04 5.70
N GLY A 27 10.14 9.00 6.95
CA GLY A 27 10.54 10.18 7.73
C GLY A 27 11.69 10.95 7.05
N ALA A 28 12.73 10.25 6.59
CA ALA A 28 13.84 10.86 5.86
C ALA A 28 13.38 11.53 4.55
N ILE A 29 12.49 10.88 3.79
CA ILE A 29 11.90 11.45 2.56
C ILE A 29 11.12 12.72 2.87
N ILE A 30 10.27 12.69 3.90
CA ILE A 30 9.46 13.83 4.32
C ILE A 30 10.34 15.00 4.75
N ILE A 31 11.34 14.75 5.60
CA ILE A 31 12.29 15.77 6.07
C ILE A 31 13.05 16.37 4.88
N ASN A 32 13.56 15.53 3.97
CA ASN A 32 14.29 15.99 2.79
C ASN A 32 13.41 16.89 1.91
N THR A 33 12.14 16.53 1.69
CA THR A 33 11.20 17.32 0.89
C THR A 33 10.97 18.72 1.48
N PHE A 34 10.89 18.85 2.81
CA PHE A 34 10.76 20.14 3.47
C PHE A 34 12.06 20.95 3.45
N LEU A 35 13.20 20.33 3.78
CA LEU A 35 14.49 21.02 3.83
C LEU A 35 14.92 21.58 2.48
N SER A 36 14.66 20.84 1.41
CA SER A 36 15.00 21.25 0.06
C SER A 36 14.04 22.31 -0.52
N LYS A 37 13.00 22.74 0.22
CA LYS A 37 11.93 23.65 -0.24
C LYS A 37 11.26 23.21 -1.55
N ASN A 38 11.44 21.94 -1.91
CA ASN A 38 11.01 21.36 -3.17
C ASN A 38 9.52 21.02 -3.19
N PHE A 39 8.81 21.26 -2.09
CA PHE A 39 7.36 21.03 -2.02
C PHE A 39 6.56 22.11 -2.77
N PHE A 40 6.87 23.40 -2.53
CA PHE A 40 6.11 24.54 -3.07
C PHE A 40 6.65 25.10 -4.40
N GLY A 41 7.76 24.57 -4.91
CA GLY A 41 8.31 25.04 -6.18
C GLY A 41 7.52 24.52 -7.39
N HIS A 42 7.49 25.29 -8.48
CA HIS A 42 6.97 24.84 -9.78
C HIS A 42 7.71 23.62 -10.33
N ASN A 43 7.01 22.79 -11.10
CA ASN A 43 7.52 21.56 -11.72
C ASN A 43 7.99 20.47 -10.73
N ASN A 44 7.54 20.53 -9.48
CA ASN A 44 7.90 19.57 -8.43
C ASN A 44 6.77 18.61 -8.05
N ILE A 45 5.82 18.36 -8.96
CA ILE A 45 4.74 17.37 -8.78
C ILE A 45 5.25 16.02 -8.25
N TRP A 46 6.40 15.56 -8.75
CA TRP A 46 7.02 14.31 -8.31
C TRP A 46 7.30 14.30 -6.81
N ASN A 47 7.87 15.39 -6.29
CA ASN A 47 8.21 15.50 -4.88
C ASN A 47 6.94 15.56 -4.01
N ARG A 48 5.88 16.23 -4.49
CA ARG A 48 4.59 16.29 -3.79
C ARG A 48 3.90 14.92 -3.75
N ILE A 49 3.83 14.21 -4.87
CA ILE A 49 3.23 12.86 -4.93
C ILE A 49 4.00 11.89 -4.01
N ILE A 50 5.34 11.88 -4.10
CA ILE A 50 6.19 11.03 -3.25
C ILE A 50 5.99 11.38 -1.77
N PHE A 51 5.84 12.66 -1.44
CA PHE A 51 5.53 13.11 -0.10
C PHE A 51 4.20 12.55 0.41
N PHE A 52 3.12 12.64 -0.36
CA PHE A 52 1.80 12.14 0.09
C PHE A 52 1.77 10.62 0.25
N MET A 53 2.44 9.88 -0.64
CA MET A 53 2.63 8.43 -0.49
C MET A 53 3.41 8.12 0.79
N SER A 54 4.56 8.78 0.99
CA SER A 54 5.41 8.59 2.18
C SER A 54 4.68 8.97 3.47
N PHE A 55 3.80 9.97 3.43
CA PHE A 55 2.96 10.35 4.55
C PHE A 55 1.97 9.23 4.92
N CYS A 56 1.33 8.60 3.93
CA CYS A 56 0.45 7.45 4.18
C CYS A 56 1.22 6.28 4.81
N ASP A 57 2.41 5.99 4.28
CA ASP A 57 3.26 4.90 4.79
C ASP A 57 3.80 5.20 6.20
N LEU A 58 4.12 6.46 6.50
CA LEU A 58 4.49 6.93 7.84
C LEU A 58 3.34 6.69 8.83
N CYS A 59 2.14 7.15 8.50
CA CYS A 59 0.96 6.95 9.35
C CYS A 59 0.67 5.47 9.59
N GLY A 60 0.70 4.65 8.52
CA GLY A 60 0.52 3.21 8.64
C GLY A 60 1.59 2.55 9.53
N SER A 61 2.84 2.98 9.42
CA SER A 61 3.94 2.46 10.23
C SER A 61 3.78 2.82 11.70
N ILE A 62 3.35 4.04 12.01
CA ILE A 62 3.03 4.48 13.38
C ILE A 62 1.89 3.62 13.95
N ASP A 63 0.80 3.43 13.19
CA ASP A 63 -0.30 2.57 13.63
C ASP A 63 0.19 1.15 13.94
N LEU A 64 1.02 0.55 13.07
CA LEU A 64 1.57 -0.78 13.31
C LEU A 64 2.53 -0.84 14.51
N LEU A 65 3.27 0.22 14.82
CA LEU A 65 4.09 0.27 16.03
C LEU A 65 3.25 0.37 17.31
N MET A 66 2.11 1.06 17.25
CA MET A 66 1.20 1.20 18.38
C MET A 66 0.27 -0.01 18.60
N ARG A 67 0.30 -1.01 17.70
CA ARG A 67 -0.62 -2.17 17.69
C ARG A 67 -0.75 -2.90 19.04
N GLU A 68 0.35 -3.05 19.78
CA GLU A 68 0.33 -3.80 21.05
C GLU A 68 -0.54 -3.11 22.11
N GLN A 69 -0.62 -1.78 22.09
CA GLN A 69 -1.44 -1.02 23.03
C GLN A 69 -2.94 -1.23 22.75
N TYR A 70 -3.31 -1.31 21.48
CA TYR A 70 -4.70 -1.45 21.03
C TYR A 70 -5.21 -2.90 21.07
N LEU A 71 -4.30 -3.88 20.99
CA LEU A 71 -4.64 -5.30 21.14
C LEU A 71 -4.93 -5.73 22.58
N LYS A 72 -4.62 -4.88 23.58
CA LYS A 72 -4.93 -5.17 25.00
C LYS A 72 -6.44 -5.25 25.24
N LYS A 73 -6.84 -6.20 26.07
CA LYS A 73 -8.25 -6.39 26.48
C LYS A 73 -8.78 -5.10 27.11
N GLY A 74 -9.95 -4.64 26.66
CA GLY A 74 -10.56 -3.37 27.09
C GLY A 74 -10.44 -2.21 26.07
N ASN A 75 -9.59 -2.34 25.05
CA ASN A 75 -9.37 -1.30 24.02
C ASN A 75 -10.08 -1.61 22.69
N GLU A 76 -11.18 -2.37 22.70
CA GLU A 76 -11.84 -2.86 21.49
C GLU A 76 -12.29 -1.73 20.55
N GLY A 77 -12.86 -0.64 21.10
CA GLY A 77 -13.24 0.53 20.30
C GLY A 77 -12.05 1.21 19.62
N ALA A 78 -10.94 1.35 20.34
CA ALA A 78 -9.71 1.94 19.80
C ALA A 78 -9.07 1.03 18.74
N CYS A 79 -9.12 -0.29 18.93
CA CYS A 79 -8.69 -1.28 17.94
C CYS A 79 -9.51 -1.19 16.64
N LYS A 80 -10.83 -1.00 16.73
CA LYS A 80 -11.69 -0.80 15.54
C LYS A 80 -11.28 0.42 14.74
N ILE A 81 -11.09 1.55 15.42
CA ILE A 81 -10.67 2.81 14.78
C ILE A 81 -9.30 2.64 14.15
N GLN A 82 -8.33 2.09 14.89
CA GLN A 82 -6.99 1.81 14.37
C GLN A 82 -7.03 0.95 13.11
N GLY A 83 -7.85 -0.12 13.10
CA GLY A 83 -7.98 -0.97 11.92
C GLY A 83 -8.56 -0.26 10.70
N LEU A 84 -9.48 0.68 10.89
CA LEU A 84 -10.01 1.52 9.81
C LEU A 84 -8.95 2.52 9.31
N THR A 85 -8.16 3.08 10.22
CA THR A 85 -7.06 4.00 9.90
C THR A 85 -5.98 3.29 9.08
N ILE A 86 -5.55 2.09 9.50
CA ILE A 86 -4.62 1.24 8.73
C ILE A 86 -5.19 0.94 7.34
N GLN A 87 -6.46 0.54 7.26
CA GLN A 87 -7.13 0.26 5.99
C GLN A 87 -7.09 1.48 5.06
N PHE A 88 -7.43 2.66 5.56
CA PHE A 88 -7.45 3.89 4.77
C PHE A 88 -6.07 4.28 4.25
N PHE A 89 -5.05 4.30 5.11
CA PHE A 89 -3.70 4.74 4.72
C PHE A 89 -3.03 3.76 3.77
N PHE A 90 -3.21 2.44 3.97
CA PHE A 90 -2.60 1.46 3.07
C PHE A 90 -3.24 1.52 1.68
N ILE A 91 -4.57 1.63 1.59
CA ILE A 91 -5.24 1.80 0.30
C ILE A 91 -4.81 3.11 -0.37
N SER A 92 -4.68 4.19 0.40
CA SER A 92 -4.22 5.47 -0.12
C SER A 92 -2.79 5.37 -0.67
N SER A 93 -1.88 4.72 0.06
CA SER A 93 -0.51 4.48 -0.38
C SER A 93 -0.49 3.71 -1.71
N ILE A 94 -1.24 2.61 -1.80
CA ILE A 94 -1.35 1.80 -3.02
C ILE A 94 -1.89 2.65 -4.19
N LEU A 95 -2.94 3.46 -3.98
CA LEU A 95 -3.49 4.32 -5.02
C LEU A 95 -2.50 5.42 -5.47
N TRP A 96 -1.69 5.96 -4.55
CA TRP A 96 -0.62 6.89 -4.92
C TRP A 96 0.41 6.25 -5.85
N THR A 97 0.68 4.94 -5.74
CA THR A 97 1.53 4.22 -6.70
C THR A 97 0.96 4.25 -8.12
N ALA A 98 -0.37 4.15 -8.27
CA ALA A 98 -1.06 4.28 -9.55
C ALA A 98 -0.95 5.68 -10.13
N VAL A 99 -1.06 6.71 -9.28
CA VAL A 99 -0.85 8.09 -9.67
C VAL A 99 0.59 8.31 -10.16
N ILE A 100 1.60 7.76 -9.47
CA ILE A 100 3.00 7.81 -9.92
C ILE A 100 3.15 7.18 -11.31
N ALA A 101 2.62 5.97 -11.51
CA ALA A 101 2.69 5.27 -12.79
C ALA A 101 2.03 6.09 -13.93
N LEU A 102 0.84 6.64 -13.67
CA LEU A 102 0.14 7.51 -14.61
C LEU A 102 0.95 8.77 -14.94
N ASN A 103 1.52 9.44 -13.94
CA ASN A 103 2.36 10.63 -14.15
C ASN A 103 3.56 10.31 -15.04
N ILE A 104 4.21 9.15 -14.84
CA ILE A 104 5.37 8.74 -15.66
C ILE A 104 4.91 8.56 -17.10
N TYR A 105 3.75 7.93 -17.30
CA TYR A 105 3.18 7.74 -18.63
C TYR A 105 2.83 9.07 -19.32
N LEU A 106 2.21 10.02 -18.62
CA LEU A 106 1.88 11.33 -19.17
C LEU A 106 3.13 12.08 -19.65
N VAL A 107 4.21 12.06 -18.87
CA VAL A 107 5.47 12.74 -19.22
C VAL A 107 6.23 11.99 -20.32
N VAL A 108 6.39 10.68 -20.22
CA VAL A 108 7.25 9.90 -21.12
C VAL A 108 6.58 9.61 -22.46
N VAL A 109 5.30 9.21 -22.43
CA VAL A 109 4.55 8.75 -23.60
C VAL A 109 3.78 9.89 -24.24
N ILE A 110 2.97 10.61 -23.45
CA ILE A 110 2.13 11.70 -23.98
C ILE A 110 2.96 12.97 -24.20
N LYS A 111 4.13 13.09 -23.58
CA LYS A 111 5.00 14.29 -23.65
C LYS A 111 4.32 15.54 -23.09
N LYS A 112 3.48 15.38 -22.07
CA LYS A 112 2.93 16.52 -21.34
C LYS A 112 4.02 17.23 -20.54
N GLU A 113 3.94 18.55 -20.50
CA GLU A 113 4.78 19.37 -19.62
C GLU A 113 4.35 19.19 -18.17
N LEU A 114 5.28 19.37 -17.24
CA LEU A 114 5.00 19.22 -15.81
C LEU A 114 3.97 20.26 -15.34
N CYS A 115 4.06 21.50 -15.81
CA CYS A 115 3.08 22.57 -15.53
C CYS A 115 1.63 22.14 -15.82
N ASP A 116 1.40 21.45 -16.94
CA ASP A 116 0.05 20.99 -17.30
C ASP A 116 -0.44 19.90 -16.34
N ILE A 117 0.46 19.02 -15.90
CA ILE A 117 0.14 17.95 -14.96
C ILE A 117 -0.16 18.50 -13.56
N GLU A 118 0.58 19.53 -13.12
CA GLU A 118 0.33 20.25 -11.85
C GLU A 118 -1.09 20.80 -11.78
N ARG A 119 -1.65 21.24 -12.91
CA ARG A 119 -3.04 21.71 -12.97
C ARG A 119 -4.07 20.62 -12.66
N TYR A 120 -3.74 19.34 -12.89
CA TYR A 120 -4.63 18.20 -12.61
C TYR A 120 -4.37 17.55 -11.25
N GLU A 121 -3.42 18.05 -10.45
CA GLU A 121 -3.03 17.45 -9.18
C GLU A 121 -4.21 17.29 -8.19
N TYR A 122 -5.12 18.27 -8.15
CA TYR A 122 -6.31 18.19 -7.30
C TYR A 122 -7.21 16.99 -7.67
N ILE A 123 -7.26 16.59 -8.95
CA ILE A 123 -8.02 15.41 -9.39
C ILE A 123 -7.38 14.15 -8.83
N PHE A 124 -6.04 14.06 -8.83
CA PHE A 124 -5.35 12.92 -8.23
C PHE A 124 -5.67 12.80 -6.74
N HIS A 125 -5.70 13.91 -6.00
CA HIS A 125 -6.12 13.92 -4.61
C HIS A 125 -7.56 13.46 -4.40
N ILE A 126 -8.50 14.00 -5.17
CA ILE A 126 -9.91 13.60 -5.09
C ILE A 126 -10.07 12.10 -5.36
N LEU A 127 -9.37 11.57 -6.37
CA LEU A 127 -9.41 10.16 -6.71
C LEU A 127 -8.80 9.29 -5.62
N VAL A 128 -7.59 9.60 -5.15
CA VAL A 128 -6.90 8.78 -4.13
C VAL A 128 -7.68 8.80 -2.83
N TRP A 129 -7.94 9.98 -2.26
CA TRP A 129 -8.62 10.08 -0.98
C TRP A 129 -10.08 9.60 -1.05
N GLY A 130 -10.77 9.94 -2.14
CA GLY A 130 -12.16 9.53 -2.35
C GLY A 130 -12.30 8.01 -2.49
N LEU A 131 -11.43 7.36 -3.27
CA LEU A 131 -11.46 5.89 -3.40
C LEU A 131 -11.05 5.20 -2.10
N SER A 132 -10.06 5.71 -1.37
CA SER A 132 -9.68 5.18 -0.05
C SER A 132 -10.83 5.27 0.96
N LEU A 133 -11.55 6.39 0.98
CA LEU A 133 -12.77 6.53 1.80
C LEU A 133 -13.85 5.57 1.33
N THR A 134 -14.07 5.45 0.02
CA THR A 134 -15.07 4.54 -0.57
C THR A 134 -14.80 3.07 -0.21
N LEU A 135 -13.53 2.68 -0.05
CA LEU A 135 -13.15 1.33 0.37
C LEU A 135 -13.13 1.13 1.89
N THR A 136 -13.15 2.20 2.68
CA THR A 136 -13.07 2.16 4.15
C THR A 136 -14.43 2.38 4.83
N ILE A 137 -15.22 3.35 4.35
CA ILE A 137 -16.53 3.71 4.92
C ILE A 137 -17.51 2.52 4.94
N PRO A 138 -17.62 1.68 3.90
CA PRO A 138 -18.49 0.51 3.95
C PRO A 138 -18.13 -0.45 5.08
N LEU A 139 -16.84 -0.62 5.40
CA LEU A 139 -16.42 -1.46 6.53
C LEU A 139 -16.87 -0.87 7.88
N TYR A 140 -16.82 0.46 8.03
CA TYR A 140 -17.36 1.14 9.22
C TYR A 140 -18.88 0.98 9.34
N ILE A 141 -19.61 1.16 8.24
CA ILE A 141 -21.08 0.98 8.21
C ILE A 141 -21.45 -0.47 8.53
N LEU A 142 -20.77 -1.43 7.91
CA LEU A 142 -20.99 -2.85 8.14
C LEU A 142 -20.69 -3.22 9.60
N GLU A 143 -19.61 -2.69 10.19
CA GLU A 143 -19.27 -2.90 11.60
C GLU A 143 -20.36 -2.35 12.53
N ASN A 144 -20.86 -1.14 12.29
CA ASN A 144 -21.90 -0.53 13.13
C ASN A 144 -23.25 -1.24 13.03
N ASN A 145 -23.58 -1.79 11.87
CA ASN A 145 -24.81 -2.55 11.63
C ASN A 145 -24.66 -4.05 11.95
N ASN A 146 -23.48 -4.48 12.40
CA ASN A 146 -23.21 -5.88 12.65
C ASN A 146 -23.92 -6.35 13.91
N THR A 147 -24.91 -7.23 13.75
CA THR A 147 -25.65 -7.86 14.85
C THR A 147 -25.05 -9.21 15.26
N THR A 148 -23.99 -9.67 14.57
CA THR A 148 -23.37 -10.96 14.86
C THR A 148 -22.44 -10.89 16.07
N LEU A 149 -22.21 -12.03 16.72
CA LEU A 149 -21.31 -12.14 17.88
C LEU A 149 -19.85 -11.77 17.56
N TYR A 150 -19.45 -11.81 16.29
CA TYR A 150 -18.07 -11.58 15.86
C TYR A 150 -17.94 -10.20 15.20
N PRO A 151 -17.09 -9.29 15.72
CA PRO A 151 -16.88 -8.00 15.09
C PRO A 151 -16.18 -8.15 13.72
N ILE A 152 -16.50 -7.27 12.78
CA ILE A 152 -15.85 -7.18 11.47
C ILE A 152 -14.48 -6.53 11.64
N MET A 153 -14.36 -5.48 12.45
CA MET A 153 -13.09 -4.82 12.78
C MET A 153 -12.62 -5.21 14.18
N GLY A 154 -11.37 -5.66 14.32
CA GLY A 154 -10.83 -6.09 15.62
C GLY A 154 -9.49 -6.82 15.50
N ASN A 155 -9.18 -7.68 16.46
CA ASN A 155 -7.91 -8.41 16.46
C ASN A 155 -7.81 -9.36 15.23
N ALA A 156 -6.87 -9.07 14.34
CA ALA A 156 -6.60 -9.80 13.11
C ALA A 156 -5.35 -10.70 13.21
N THR A 157 -5.07 -11.22 14.41
CA THR A 157 -3.90 -12.02 14.83
C THR A 157 -2.73 -11.18 15.33
N PHE A 158 -2.21 -10.25 14.53
CA PHE A 158 -0.99 -9.51 14.88
C PHE A 158 -1.19 -8.00 15.04
N TRP A 159 -2.27 -7.45 14.48
CA TRP A 159 -2.66 -6.05 14.57
C TRP A 159 -4.19 -5.92 14.52
N CYS A 160 -4.69 -4.72 14.75
CA CYS A 160 -6.11 -4.43 14.62
C CYS A 160 -6.48 -4.20 13.16
N TRP A 161 -7.40 -4.99 12.62
CA TRP A 161 -7.87 -4.91 11.23
C TRP A 161 -9.16 -5.70 11.04
N ILE A 162 -9.58 -5.96 9.80
CA ILE A 162 -10.71 -6.85 9.51
C ILE A 162 -10.43 -8.23 10.14
N THR A 163 -11.36 -8.79 10.91
CA THR A 163 -11.13 -10.02 11.68
C THR A 163 -11.03 -11.27 10.80
N THR A 164 -10.44 -12.35 11.32
CA THR A 164 -10.19 -13.59 10.57
C THR A 164 -11.49 -14.32 10.19
N LYS A 165 -12.58 -14.08 10.92
CA LYS A 165 -13.91 -14.62 10.63
C LYS A 165 -14.49 -14.05 9.33
N HIS A 166 -14.17 -12.80 9.01
CA HIS A 166 -14.63 -12.10 7.81
C HIS A 166 -13.54 -12.02 6.73
N GLY A 167 -12.85 -13.14 6.48
CA GLY A 167 -11.77 -13.22 5.48
C GLY A 167 -12.17 -12.75 4.08
N ASN A 168 -13.43 -12.95 3.68
CA ASN A 168 -13.94 -12.48 2.39
C ASN A 168 -13.88 -10.94 2.26
N TYR A 169 -14.13 -10.20 3.35
CA TYR A 169 -14.04 -8.73 3.32
C TYR A 169 -12.59 -8.25 3.18
N ARG A 170 -11.60 -8.97 3.71
CA ARG A 170 -10.19 -8.68 3.45
C ARG A 170 -9.87 -8.78 1.96
N MET A 171 -10.37 -9.82 1.30
CA MET A 171 -10.12 -10.01 -0.13
C MET A 171 -10.85 -8.96 -0.96
N MET A 172 -12.10 -8.65 -0.63
CA MET A 172 -12.91 -7.69 -1.37
C MET A 172 -12.44 -6.24 -1.20
N PHE A 173 -12.18 -5.79 0.03
CA PHE A 173 -11.91 -4.38 0.33
C PHE A 173 -10.43 -4.03 0.35
N PHE A 174 -9.52 -5.00 0.40
CA PHE A 174 -8.08 -4.74 0.43
C PHE A 174 -7.33 -5.39 -0.73
N PHE A 175 -7.29 -6.73 -0.79
CA PHE A 175 -6.48 -7.41 -1.81
C PHE A 175 -7.03 -7.21 -3.23
N GLY A 176 -8.35 -7.14 -3.41
CA GLY A 176 -8.97 -6.86 -4.71
C GLY A 176 -8.50 -5.53 -5.30
N PRO A 177 -8.73 -4.39 -4.60
CA PRO A 177 -8.20 -3.10 -5.00
C PRO A 177 -6.68 -3.10 -5.23
N LEU A 178 -5.93 -3.78 -4.35
CA LEU A 178 -4.48 -3.91 -4.47
C LEU A 178 -4.05 -4.54 -5.79
N TRP A 179 -4.64 -5.68 -6.16
CA TRP A 179 -4.33 -6.37 -7.40
C TRP A 179 -4.81 -5.60 -8.63
N ILE A 180 -5.96 -4.93 -8.55
CA ILE A 180 -6.43 -4.02 -9.62
C ILE A 180 -5.39 -2.94 -9.89
N VAL A 181 -4.87 -2.30 -8.84
CA VAL A 181 -3.80 -1.29 -8.98
C VAL A 181 -2.51 -1.89 -9.51
N PHE A 182 -2.12 -3.08 -9.05
CA PHE A 182 -0.95 -3.78 -9.59
C PHE A 182 -1.08 -4.02 -11.10
N PHE A 183 -2.21 -4.55 -11.56
CA PHE A 183 -2.45 -4.80 -12.98
C PHE A 183 -2.52 -3.50 -13.79
N PHE A 184 -3.10 -2.43 -13.22
CA PHE A 184 -3.06 -1.11 -13.83
C PHE A 184 -1.62 -0.59 -14.01
N ASN A 185 -0.80 -0.67 -12.96
CA ASN A 185 0.61 -0.26 -13.01
C ASN A 185 1.39 -1.08 -14.06
N ALA A 186 1.18 -2.40 -14.09
CA ALA A 186 1.77 -3.28 -15.08
C ALA A 186 1.33 -2.91 -16.50
N PHE A 187 0.04 -2.65 -16.72
CA PHE A 187 -0.49 -2.22 -18.02
C PHE A 187 0.12 -0.89 -18.49
N VAL A 188 0.16 0.12 -17.63
CA VAL A 188 0.75 1.43 -17.93
C VAL A 188 2.23 1.30 -18.28
N TYR A 189 2.96 0.49 -17.52
CA TYR A 189 4.37 0.23 -17.73
C TYR A 189 4.67 -0.51 -19.03
N ILE A 190 3.95 -1.61 -19.31
CA ILE A 190 4.09 -2.39 -20.54
C ILE A 190 3.75 -1.50 -21.74
N SER A 191 2.67 -0.72 -21.65
CA SER A 191 2.29 0.25 -22.68
C SER A 191 3.40 1.27 -22.93
N MET A 192 4.00 1.81 -21.87
CA MET A 192 5.15 2.73 -21.98
C MET A 192 6.32 2.08 -22.70
N ILE A 193 6.73 0.85 -22.34
CA ILE A 193 7.84 0.16 -23.01
C ILE A 193 7.55 -0.06 -24.49
N ILE A 194 6.35 -0.55 -24.83
CA ILE A 194 5.98 -0.84 -26.22
C ILE A 194 6.05 0.44 -27.05
N ILE A 195 5.50 1.55 -26.55
CA ILE A 195 5.48 2.82 -27.27
C ILE A 195 6.89 3.42 -27.36
N CYS A 196 7.68 3.36 -26.29
CA CYS A 196 9.07 3.82 -26.31
C CYS A 196 9.93 3.00 -27.26
N LYS A 197 9.83 1.67 -27.27
CA LYS A 197 10.56 0.81 -28.21
C LYS A 197 10.16 1.08 -29.66
N LYS A 198 8.89 1.38 -29.91
CA LYS A 198 8.42 1.75 -31.25
C LYS A 198 9.05 3.07 -31.70
N ARG A 199 9.13 4.07 -30.83
CA ARG A 199 9.77 5.37 -31.11
C ARG A 199 11.29 5.30 -31.21
N ASP A 200 11.95 4.49 -30.39
CA ASP A 200 13.41 4.28 -30.42
C ASP A 200 13.86 3.41 -31.62
N LYS A 201 12.94 2.75 -32.33
CA LYS A 201 13.24 2.22 -33.67
C LYS A 201 13.39 3.33 -34.71
N ASP A 202 12.74 4.46 -34.49
CA ASP A 202 12.76 5.63 -35.38
C ASP A 202 13.84 6.66 -34.95
N MET A 203 14.44 6.53 -33.75
CA MET A 203 15.44 7.46 -33.19
C MET A 203 16.42 6.73 -32.25
N LYS A 204 17.72 7.12 -32.19
CA LYS A 204 18.75 6.44 -31.36
C LYS A 204 18.26 6.16 -29.91
N PRO A 205 18.59 4.99 -29.32
CA PRO A 205 18.05 4.57 -28.03
C PRO A 205 18.35 5.58 -26.93
N SER A 206 17.32 6.07 -26.23
CA SER A 206 17.51 7.05 -25.17
C SER A 206 17.97 6.38 -23.87
N VAL A 207 19.16 6.76 -23.38
CA VAL A 207 19.72 6.27 -22.09
C VAL A 207 18.76 6.56 -20.93
N VAL A 208 18.05 7.69 -21.00
CA VAL A 208 17.03 8.09 -20.03
C VAL A 208 15.83 7.14 -20.01
N GLY A 209 15.31 6.75 -21.18
CA GLY A 209 14.18 5.82 -21.30
C GLY A 209 14.49 4.44 -20.73
N ASN A 210 15.68 3.90 -21.02
CA ASN A 210 16.13 2.63 -20.46
C ASN A 210 16.31 2.66 -18.93
N THR A 211 16.76 3.79 -18.38
CA THR A 211 16.92 3.96 -16.93
C THR A 211 15.57 3.98 -16.21
N ILE A 212 14.61 4.73 -16.74
CA ILE A 212 13.23 4.79 -16.21
C ILE A 212 12.58 3.40 -16.31
N ALA A 213 12.73 2.73 -17.45
CA ALA A 213 12.17 1.40 -17.64
C ALA A 213 12.68 0.39 -16.61
N LYS A 214 14.00 0.34 -16.37
CA LYS A 214 14.58 -0.56 -15.36
C LYS A 214 14.04 -0.29 -13.94
N ARG A 215 13.95 0.99 -13.55
CA ARG A 215 13.43 1.39 -12.24
C ARG A 215 11.98 0.95 -12.03
N CYS A 216 11.13 1.16 -13.04
CA CYS A 216 9.73 0.72 -12.97
C CYS A 216 9.58 -0.81 -12.97
N ASN A 217 10.42 -1.56 -13.70
CA ASN A 217 10.40 -3.02 -13.65
C ASN A 217 10.76 -3.53 -12.25
N LEU A 218 11.81 -2.96 -11.66
CA LEU A 218 12.23 -3.30 -10.30
C LEU A 218 11.10 -3.00 -9.31
N TYR A 219 10.44 -1.85 -9.45
CA TYR A 219 9.32 -1.47 -8.60
C TYR A 219 8.15 -2.46 -8.68
N LEU A 220 7.74 -2.86 -9.89
CA LEU A 220 6.68 -3.86 -10.08
C LEU A 220 7.07 -5.23 -9.52
N LEU A 221 8.32 -5.64 -9.71
CA LEU A 221 8.81 -6.90 -9.17
C LEU A 221 8.80 -6.89 -7.64
N VAL A 222 9.25 -5.79 -7.03
CA VAL A 222 9.17 -5.61 -5.57
C VAL A 222 7.71 -5.66 -5.13
N LEU A 223 6.81 -4.87 -5.73
CA LEU A 223 5.38 -4.86 -5.35
C LEU A 223 4.75 -6.26 -5.45
N PHE A 224 5.05 -6.99 -6.53
CA PHE A 224 4.56 -8.36 -6.71
C PHE A 224 5.06 -9.30 -5.61
N LEU A 225 6.38 -9.29 -5.36
CA LEU A 225 7.00 -10.13 -4.34
C LEU A 225 6.51 -9.76 -2.94
N THR A 226 6.25 -8.49 -2.67
CA THR A 226 5.75 -8.01 -1.38
C THR A 226 4.35 -8.57 -1.09
N TRP A 227 3.43 -8.46 -2.07
CA TRP A 227 2.02 -8.73 -1.83
C TRP A 227 1.54 -10.13 -2.20
N ILE A 228 2.30 -10.89 -3.00
CA ILE A 228 1.92 -12.25 -3.38
C ILE A 228 1.89 -13.19 -2.17
N TRP A 229 2.88 -13.10 -1.28
CA TRP A 229 2.93 -13.93 -0.07
C TRP A 229 1.74 -13.63 0.84
N GLY A 230 1.41 -12.35 1.02
CA GLY A 230 0.23 -11.95 1.78
C GLY A 230 -1.05 -12.50 1.19
N THR A 231 -1.20 -12.45 -0.14
CA THR A 231 -2.39 -12.98 -0.83
C THR A 231 -2.50 -14.50 -0.69
N ILE A 232 -1.42 -15.24 -0.97
CA ILE A 232 -1.38 -16.71 -0.84
C ILE A 232 -1.72 -17.12 0.59
N ASN A 233 -1.10 -16.47 1.58
CA ASN A 233 -1.36 -16.72 2.99
C ASN A 233 -2.85 -16.53 3.32
N ARG A 234 -3.50 -15.50 2.77
CA ARG A 234 -4.93 -15.26 3.03
C ARG A 234 -5.86 -16.21 2.29
N ILE A 235 -5.55 -16.62 1.07
CA ILE A 235 -6.31 -17.66 0.34
C ILE A 235 -6.24 -18.99 1.10
N GLN A 236 -5.04 -19.36 1.56
CA GLN A 236 -4.83 -20.56 2.37
C GLN A 236 -5.64 -20.50 3.67
N ASN A 237 -5.60 -19.37 4.38
CA ASN A 237 -6.37 -19.16 5.61
C ASN A 237 -7.90 -19.16 5.40
N ILE A 238 -8.40 -18.90 4.19
CA ILE A 238 -9.83 -19.01 3.88
C ILE A 238 -10.24 -20.48 3.72
N HIS A 239 -9.42 -21.28 3.05
CA HIS A 239 -9.72 -22.69 2.73
C HIS A 239 -9.37 -23.66 3.85
N ASN A 240 -8.21 -23.48 4.51
CA ASN A 240 -7.65 -24.42 5.49
C ASN A 240 -7.34 -23.70 6.82
N LYS A 241 -8.39 -23.25 7.52
CA LYS A 241 -8.29 -22.51 8.79
C LYS A 241 -7.58 -23.28 9.91
N ASP A 242 -7.58 -24.62 9.86
CA ASP A 242 -7.06 -25.47 10.94
C ASP A 242 -5.55 -25.75 10.87
N TYR A 243 -4.93 -25.46 9.71
CA TYR A 243 -3.51 -25.71 9.42
C TYR A 243 -2.80 -24.43 8.94
N PRO A 244 -2.57 -23.43 9.81
CA PRO A 244 -1.83 -22.23 9.42
C PRO A 244 -0.36 -22.59 9.10
N ILE A 245 0.15 -22.10 7.96
CA ILE A 245 1.54 -22.32 7.53
C ILE A 245 2.40 -21.15 8.03
N PHE A 246 3.27 -21.40 9.01
CA PHE A 246 4.12 -20.38 9.63
C PHE A 246 4.97 -19.60 8.62
N GLU A 247 5.55 -20.29 7.64
CA GLU A 247 6.41 -19.70 6.61
C GLU A 247 5.68 -18.60 5.80
N LEU A 248 4.40 -18.81 5.48
CA LEU A 248 3.58 -17.83 4.78
C LEU A 248 3.23 -16.61 5.66
N HIS A 249 3.13 -16.80 6.97
CA HIS A 249 2.97 -15.70 7.91
C HIS A 249 4.27 -14.89 8.06
N LEU A 250 5.41 -15.56 8.10
CA LEU A 250 6.72 -14.92 8.20
C LEU A 250 7.03 -14.09 6.95
N LEU A 251 6.82 -14.67 5.76
CA LEU A 251 7.03 -13.96 4.50
C LEU A 251 6.11 -12.75 4.35
N HIS A 252 4.87 -12.84 4.81
CA HIS A 252 3.98 -11.68 4.84
C HIS A 252 4.48 -10.64 5.87
N ALA A 253 4.83 -11.05 7.09
CA ALA A 253 5.29 -10.15 8.15
C ALA A 253 6.53 -9.33 7.75
N VAL A 254 7.48 -9.97 7.06
CA VAL A 254 8.69 -9.30 6.54
C VAL A 254 8.34 -8.29 5.44
N ASN A 255 7.39 -8.64 4.56
CA ASN A 255 7.04 -7.86 3.38
C ASN A 255 5.74 -7.06 3.52
N ILE A 256 5.48 -6.45 4.68
CA ILE A 256 4.29 -5.59 4.88
C ILE A 256 4.47 -4.18 4.30
N TYR A 257 5.71 -3.78 3.99
CA TYR A 257 6.10 -2.51 3.37
C TYR A 257 7.18 -2.71 2.30
#